data_AF-A0A1Y2V153-F1
#
_entry.id   AF-A0A1Y2V153-F1
#
_cell.length_a   1.000
_cell.length_b   1.000
_cell.length_c   1.000
_cell.angle_alpha   90.00
_cell.angle_beta   90.00
_cell.angle_gamma   90.00
#
_symmetry.space_group_name_H-M   'P 1'
#
loop_
_entity.id
_entity.type
_entity.pdbx_description
1 polymer ?
#
loop_
_entity_poly.entity_id
_entity_poly.type
_entity_poly.pdbx_seq_one_letter_code
_entity_poly.pdbx_strand_id
1 'polypeptide(L)'
;MHSDFIFTVNNHAPDPNARMMLPYRSSSVSTPVMQTMSPELSPPASEPSPTDSSGSSSKHDVEPVKPSAIHLQTVFSSQTGEAHPSQQHSAQVWESHKEEIRRLYLDENRPLKEVMAIMRQKGFRATVRMYKSRFDKWGFSKNNSKKDVIAMLQVQRQRNAVGKRTTFRRNGKEVAIDAYLKRKGISQYDLVEPGMAEKLPENLRCLTPPPESPKALHAPGNLSLQELILQCARDLAWNWYCPPDTPLVACAAHYRGDEVRCAITDITNADWLFSVGHYERGGAMCEQGFKSLHMIFKKPSIYGLLHLLITVLDASNKGIVKEIWRYLAAYAATVRIDSPLGRLFQAVWKYLSTHDYEEYWEFIFECTEKLLLIEEQHTGLPADTLPRLYPLIFIPRAYQYRSEPYRRLQSRCDFSRLVQGPMPTAIEELTVFQATELLILGNQTLWQGERVFELANTVLENTKGIAYNTEFFVYIAMTSLAHYHRNQFLLSEDPVAKATNHQLAVHYLEQIVSVMEGQWDPDMGYLLGELERLEHWYRDAGDIEKADAAHTRWKNALEAIPKDFVRGHKGILH
;
A
#
# COMPACT_ATOMS: atom_id res chain seq x y z
N MET A 1 -35.91 -26.86 17.72
CA MET A 1 -35.63 -25.87 18.80
C MET A 1 -34.16 -25.52 18.67
N HIS A 2 -33.84 -24.31 18.18
CA HIS A 2 -32.46 -23.84 18.13
C HIS A 2 -32.09 -23.23 19.49
N SER A 3 -30.85 -23.46 19.94
CA SER A 3 -30.28 -22.82 21.12
C SER A 3 -28.99 -22.13 20.71
N ASP A 4 -29.06 -20.80 20.60
CA ASP A 4 -27.89 -19.96 20.35
C ASP A 4 -27.08 -19.85 21.65
N PHE A 5 -25.93 -20.53 21.71
CA PHE A 5 -24.99 -20.36 22.81
C PHE A 5 -24.11 -19.14 22.58
N ILE A 6 -24.63 -17.99 23.02
CA ILE A 6 -23.89 -16.72 23.06
C ILE A 6 -22.85 -16.80 24.20
N PHE A 7 -21.58 -16.55 23.87
CA PHE A 7 -20.53 -16.30 24.86
C PHE A 7 -20.84 -15.00 25.64
N THR A 8 -21.26 -15.12 26.90
CA THR A 8 -21.43 -13.99 27.83
C THR A 8 -20.83 -14.32 29.19
N VAL A 9 -19.74 -13.64 29.54
CA VAL A 9 -19.27 -13.49 30.94
C VAL A 9 -18.80 -12.05 31.13
N ASN A 10 -19.11 -11.48 32.31
CA ASN A 10 -18.78 -10.12 32.76
C ASN A 10 -19.50 -8.93 32.09
N ASN A 11 -20.84 -8.92 32.21
CA ASN A 11 -21.53 -7.67 32.56
C ASN A 11 -21.39 -7.45 34.08
N HIS A 12 -20.76 -6.35 34.50
CA HIS A 12 -21.12 -5.73 35.77
C HIS A 12 -22.50 -5.08 35.59
N ALA A 13 -23.52 -5.60 36.27
CA ALA A 13 -24.84 -4.97 36.28
C ALA A 13 -24.77 -3.68 37.14
N PRO A 14 -25.16 -2.50 36.60
CA PRO A 14 -25.30 -1.31 37.42
C PRO A 14 -26.54 -1.40 38.31
N ASP A 15 -26.43 -0.96 39.56
CA ASP A 15 -27.53 -0.88 40.53
C ASP A 15 -28.67 0.03 39.98
N PRO A 16 -29.92 -0.48 39.85
CA PRO A 16 -31.06 0.30 39.36
C PRO A 16 -31.44 1.53 40.22
N ASN A 17 -30.91 1.68 41.44
CA ASN A 17 -31.20 2.79 42.34
C ASN A 17 -30.06 3.81 42.48
N ALA A 18 -28.94 3.64 41.77
CA ALA A 18 -27.82 4.59 41.79
C ALA A 18 -28.15 5.91 41.05
N ARG A 19 -28.90 6.81 41.70
CA ARG A 19 -29.13 8.18 41.21
C ARG A 19 -27.80 8.89 40.90
N MET A 20 -27.71 9.49 39.72
CA MET A 20 -26.62 10.40 39.33
C MET A 20 -26.39 11.49 40.40
N MET A 21 -25.33 11.34 41.18
CA MET A 21 -24.78 12.43 42.00
C MET A 21 -23.71 13.15 41.19
N LEU A 22 -24.12 14.23 40.51
CA LEU A 22 -23.20 15.24 40.00
C LEU A 22 -22.42 15.84 41.20
N PRO A 23 -21.08 15.93 41.16
CA PRO A 23 -20.33 16.56 42.24
C PRO A 23 -20.60 18.07 42.26
N TYR A 24 -21.47 18.49 43.19
CA TYR A 24 -21.83 19.87 43.43
C TYR A 24 -20.70 20.62 44.16
N ARG A 25 -20.50 21.90 43.82
CA ARG A 25 -19.50 22.77 44.47
C ARG A 25 -19.96 23.26 45.84
N SER A 26 -19.05 23.24 46.82
CA SER A 26 -18.94 24.21 47.92
C SER A 26 -17.48 24.25 48.39
N SER A 27 -16.70 25.31 48.09
CA SER A 27 -16.44 26.48 48.97
C SER A 27 -16.04 26.08 50.40
N SER A 28 -14.84 26.36 50.92
CA SER A 28 -13.89 27.49 50.74
C SER A 28 -12.46 27.04 51.17
N VAL A 29 -11.33 27.69 50.89
CA VAL A 29 -10.87 29.04 51.30
C VAL A 29 -9.65 29.50 50.46
N SER A 30 -9.61 30.80 50.13
CA SER A 30 -8.47 31.66 49.72
C SER A 30 -7.45 31.21 48.65
N THR A 31 -7.53 31.86 47.48
CA THR A 31 -6.36 32.22 46.65
C THR A 31 -5.62 33.44 47.24
N PRO A 32 -4.39 33.71 46.77
CA PRO A 32 -4.19 34.96 46.04
C PRO A 32 -3.72 34.74 44.59
N VAL A 33 -3.95 35.76 43.76
CA VAL A 33 -3.74 35.75 42.31
C VAL A 33 -2.44 36.48 41.95
N MET A 34 -1.61 35.90 41.07
CA MET A 34 -0.88 36.62 40.03
C MET A 34 -0.49 35.61 38.93
N GLN A 35 -1.17 35.69 37.79
CA GLN A 35 -0.69 36.31 36.55
C GLN A 35 0.33 35.47 35.76
N THR A 36 -0.19 34.94 34.64
CA THR A 36 0.53 34.31 33.54
C THR A 36 1.59 35.23 32.93
N MET A 37 2.78 34.69 32.63
CA MET A 37 3.56 35.01 31.42
C MET A 37 4.39 33.78 30.99
N SER A 38 4.48 33.55 29.68
CA SER A 38 5.28 32.49 29.08
C SER A 38 6.77 32.86 29.05
N PRO A 39 7.71 31.90 29.19
CA PRO A 39 9.10 32.11 28.86
C PRO A 39 9.43 31.58 27.45
N GLU A 40 9.95 32.46 26.60
CA GLU A 40 10.58 32.09 25.32
C GLU A 40 12.11 31.96 25.51
N LEU A 41 12.75 31.16 24.66
CA LEU A 41 14.14 30.69 24.82
C LEU A 41 15.19 31.78 24.56
N SER A 42 16.33 31.71 25.26
CA SER A 42 17.59 32.34 24.84
C SER A 42 18.83 31.61 25.39
N PRO A 43 19.80 31.19 24.55
CA PRO A 43 21.19 30.86 24.91
C PRO A 43 22.04 32.18 24.96
N PRO A 44 23.38 32.22 25.18
CA PRO A 44 24.38 31.16 24.97
C PRO A 44 25.54 31.08 25.99
N ALA A 45 26.60 30.35 25.62
CA ALA A 45 27.79 30.03 26.42
C ALA A 45 28.91 31.09 26.37
N SER A 46 29.91 30.87 27.23
CA SER A 46 31.05 31.73 27.57
C SER A 46 32.13 31.87 26.48
N GLU A 47 32.85 33.01 26.47
CA GLU A 47 34.33 33.10 26.55
C GLU A 47 34.83 34.57 26.59
N PRO A 48 35.97 34.90 27.23
CA PRO A 48 36.53 36.25 27.27
C PRO A 48 37.65 36.51 26.23
N SER A 49 37.69 37.75 25.72
CA SER A 49 38.68 38.29 24.76
C SER A 49 40.02 38.70 25.43
N PRO A 50 41.07 39.20 24.71
CA PRO A 50 41.06 40.61 24.24
C PRO A 50 41.90 41.00 22.98
N THR A 51 41.59 42.19 22.40
CA THR A 51 42.49 43.18 21.71
C THR A 51 43.29 42.76 20.45
N ASP A 52 43.55 43.57 19.40
CA ASP A 52 43.17 44.94 18.96
C ASP A 52 43.62 45.12 17.46
N SER A 53 43.45 46.22 16.68
CA SER A 53 42.76 47.52 16.79
C SER A 53 42.50 48.13 15.39
N SER A 54 41.57 49.09 15.27
CA SER A 54 41.44 50.12 14.21
C SER A 54 41.18 49.71 12.73
N GLY A 55 40.32 50.38 11.94
CA GLY A 55 39.35 51.45 12.24
C GLY A 55 38.65 51.99 10.97
N SER A 56 37.54 52.75 11.15
CA SER A 56 36.87 53.73 10.23
C SER A 56 36.55 53.35 8.75
N SER A 57 35.41 53.70 8.12
CA SER A 57 34.25 54.53 8.51
C SER A 57 33.07 54.45 7.50
N SER A 58 31.85 54.65 8.01
CA SER A 58 30.66 55.30 7.38
C SER A 58 29.89 54.69 6.18
N LYS A 59 28.71 54.13 6.50
CA LYS A 59 27.35 54.39 5.94
C LYS A 59 27.16 54.88 4.48
N HIS A 60 26.38 54.13 3.69
CA HIS A 60 24.95 54.45 3.46
C HIS A 60 24.19 53.28 2.76
N ASP A 61 22.88 53.20 2.99
CA ASP A 61 21.95 52.22 2.41
C ASP A 61 21.66 52.39 0.90
N VAL A 62 21.22 51.31 0.24
CA VAL A 62 20.09 51.23 -0.74
C VAL A 62 20.05 49.82 -1.39
N GLU A 63 18.85 49.21 -1.48
CA GLU A 63 18.61 47.95 -2.24
C GLU A 63 18.70 48.18 -3.76
N PRO A 64 19.03 47.13 -4.57
CA PRO A 64 18.05 46.76 -5.61
C PRO A 64 18.01 45.28 -6.08
N VAL A 65 16.77 44.82 -6.28
CA VAL A 65 16.17 44.16 -7.48
C VAL A 65 17.00 43.29 -8.46
N LYS A 66 16.38 42.17 -8.85
CA LYS A 66 16.75 41.14 -9.86
C LYS A 66 17.44 41.61 -11.16
N PRO A 67 18.41 40.83 -11.70
CA PRO A 67 19.07 41.13 -12.98
C PRO A 67 18.26 40.70 -14.21
N SER A 68 18.34 41.52 -15.27
CA SER A 68 17.95 41.19 -16.65
C SER A 68 19.17 41.10 -17.56
N ALA A 69 19.02 40.48 -18.73
CA ALA A 69 20.12 40.10 -19.61
C ALA A 69 20.98 41.27 -20.13
N ILE A 70 22.29 41.02 -20.25
CA ILE A 70 23.31 41.99 -20.65
C ILE A 70 23.24 42.31 -22.15
N HIS A 71 23.23 43.60 -22.46
CA HIS A 71 23.40 44.16 -23.79
C HIS A 71 24.90 44.39 -24.06
N LEU A 72 25.45 43.77 -25.12
CA LEU A 72 26.77 44.14 -25.64
C LEU A 72 26.59 45.07 -26.85
N GLN A 73 27.36 46.15 -26.84
CA GLN A 73 27.27 47.27 -27.78
C GLN A 73 27.74 46.87 -29.18
N THR A 74 27.00 47.29 -30.21
CA THR A 74 27.53 47.40 -31.58
C THR A 74 27.54 48.87 -31.97
N VAL A 75 28.75 49.39 -32.19
CA VAL A 75 29.00 50.77 -32.60
C VAL A 75 28.43 51.01 -34.01
N PHE A 76 27.91 52.21 -34.24
CA PHE A 76 27.46 52.65 -35.56
C PHE A 76 28.60 52.56 -36.60
N SER A 77 28.32 51.91 -37.72
CA SER A 77 29.00 52.21 -38.99
C SER A 77 27.97 52.18 -40.11
N SER A 78 27.73 53.34 -40.70
CA SER A 78 26.69 53.60 -41.68
C SER A 78 27.17 53.26 -43.10
N GLN A 79 26.63 52.20 -43.70
CA GLN A 79 26.77 51.96 -45.14
C GLN A 79 25.41 51.58 -45.78
N THR A 80 24.90 52.53 -46.56
CA THR A 80 24.12 52.37 -47.81
C THR A 80 23.25 51.13 -47.99
N GLY A 81 21.93 51.34 -47.98
CA GLY A 81 20.98 50.36 -48.48
C GLY A 81 20.99 50.26 -50.01
N GLU A 82 21.72 49.31 -50.58
CA GLU A 82 21.65 48.99 -52.01
C GLU A 82 20.41 48.15 -52.35
N ALA A 83 19.37 48.80 -52.89
CA ALA A 83 18.20 48.14 -53.45
C ALA A 83 18.53 47.43 -54.77
N HIS A 84 19.21 46.28 -54.69
CA HIS A 84 19.50 45.43 -55.84
C HIS A 84 18.21 44.96 -56.56
N PRO A 85 18.14 45.04 -57.90
CA PRO A 85 16.96 44.61 -58.66
C PRO A 85 16.72 43.10 -58.51
N SER A 86 15.45 42.72 -58.37
CA SER A 86 15.08 41.32 -58.25
C SER A 86 15.17 40.59 -59.59
N GLN A 87 16.01 39.56 -59.66
CA GLN A 87 16.07 38.67 -60.83
C GLN A 87 14.74 37.92 -61.00
N GLN A 88 14.17 37.99 -62.21
CA GLN A 88 13.03 37.17 -62.59
C GLN A 88 13.52 35.77 -62.99
N HIS A 89 13.50 34.83 -62.05
CA HIS A 89 13.84 33.43 -62.32
C HIS A 89 12.74 32.73 -63.13
N SER A 90 13.14 31.97 -64.15
CA SER A 90 12.24 31.17 -64.98
C SER A 90 11.54 30.07 -64.16
N ALA A 91 10.43 29.52 -64.66
CA ALA A 91 9.69 28.49 -63.95
C ALA A 91 10.55 27.24 -63.64
N GLN A 92 11.48 26.88 -64.51
CA GLN A 92 12.38 25.74 -64.35
C GLN A 92 13.38 25.94 -63.19
N VAL A 93 13.91 27.16 -63.03
CA VAL A 93 14.80 27.51 -61.90
C VAL A 93 14.04 27.57 -60.57
N TRP A 94 12.74 27.91 -60.59
CA TRP A 94 11.90 27.77 -59.39
C TRP A 94 11.67 26.31 -59.00
N GLU A 95 11.36 25.42 -59.95
CA GLU A 95 11.16 24.00 -59.63
C GLU A 95 12.47 23.31 -59.19
N SER A 96 13.64 23.65 -59.75
CA SER A 96 14.92 23.07 -59.31
C SER A 96 15.29 23.43 -57.85
N HIS A 97 14.82 24.57 -57.35
CA HIS A 97 14.99 24.98 -55.96
C HIS A 97 13.82 24.59 -55.04
N LYS A 98 12.75 23.99 -55.55
CA LYS A 98 11.51 23.74 -54.81
C LYS A 98 11.70 22.88 -53.57
N GLU A 99 12.41 21.75 -53.66
CA GLU A 99 12.62 20.86 -52.51
C GLU A 99 13.58 21.47 -51.46
N GLU A 100 14.57 22.26 -51.87
CA GLU A 100 15.42 23.02 -50.94
C GLU A 100 14.62 24.09 -50.19
N ILE A 101 13.78 24.84 -50.93
CA ILE A 101 12.90 25.86 -50.35
C ILE A 101 11.85 25.20 -49.43
N ARG A 102 11.33 24.02 -49.81
CA ARG A 102 10.42 23.21 -49.00
C ARG A 102 11.07 22.80 -47.68
N ARG A 103 12.30 22.24 -47.72
CA ARG A 103 13.04 21.83 -46.52
C ARG A 103 13.26 23.02 -45.58
N LEU A 104 13.76 24.13 -46.11
CA LEU A 104 14.02 25.34 -45.32
C LEU A 104 12.73 25.95 -44.73
N TYR A 105 11.67 26.03 -45.51
CA TYR A 105 10.44 26.73 -45.10
C TYR A 105 9.50 25.87 -44.25
N LEU A 106 9.23 24.63 -44.64
CA LEU A 106 8.25 23.76 -43.99
C LEU A 106 8.91 22.83 -42.94
N ASP A 107 9.96 22.11 -43.32
CA ASP A 107 10.51 21.03 -42.48
C ASP A 107 11.41 21.61 -41.36
N GLU A 108 12.36 22.48 -41.70
CA GLU A 108 13.15 23.29 -40.76
C GLU A 108 12.34 24.45 -40.14
N ASN A 109 11.12 24.69 -40.62
CA ASN A 109 10.17 25.71 -40.14
C ASN A 109 10.72 27.16 -40.09
N ARG A 110 11.72 27.53 -40.88
CA ARG A 110 12.31 28.88 -40.85
C ARG A 110 11.32 29.96 -41.30
N PRO A 111 11.37 31.19 -40.75
CA PRO A 111 10.59 32.31 -41.27
C PRO A 111 11.04 32.67 -42.70
N LEU A 112 10.13 33.15 -43.54
CA LEU A 112 10.40 33.45 -44.95
C LEU A 112 11.61 34.41 -45.15
N LYS A 113 11.84 35.34 -44.20
CA LYS A 113 13.00 36.25 -44.23
C LYS A 113 14.33 35.50 -44.16
N GLU A 114 14.43 34.43 -43.36
CA GLU A 114 15.61 33.56 -43.28
C GLU A 114 15.74 32.67 -44.51
N VAL A 115 14.64 32.07 -44.98
CA VAL A 115 14.65 31.25 -46.21
C VAL A 115 15.18 32.08 -47.38
N MET A 116 14.71 33.33 -47.52
CA MET A 116 15.23 34.28 -48.52
C MET A 116 16.72 34.62 -48.32
N ALA A 117 17.20 34.73 -47.08
CA ALA A 117 18.61 35.03 -46.81
C ALA A 117 19.52 33.84 -47.19
N ILE A 118 19.12 32.62 -46.82
CA ILE A 118 19.84 31.38 -47.14
C ILE A 118 19.86 31.15 -48.67
N MET A 119 18.71 31.31 -49.33
CA MET A 119 18.63 31.18 -50.79
C MET A 119 19.43 32.27 -51.52
N ARG A 120 19.48 33.50 -50.99
CA ARG A 120 20.32 34.58 -51.50
C ARG A 120 21.82 34.27 -51.39
N GLN A 121 22.27 33.63 -50.30
CA GLN A 121 23.65 33.13 -50.18
C GLN A 121 23.96 32.06 -51.22
N LYS A 122 22.97 31.22 -51.58
CA LYS A 122 23.04 30.24 -52.68
C LYS A 122 22.81 30.84 -54.08
N GLY A 123 22.96 32.16 -54.24
CA GLY A 123 22.82 32.88 -55.51
C GLY A 123 21.38 33.17 -55.97
N PHE A 124 20.36 32.58 -55.34
CA PHE A 124 18.97 32.70 -55.76
C PHE A 124 18.31 33.95 -55.14
N ARG A 125 18.24 35.04 -55.93
CA ARG A 125 17.67 36.34 -55.51
C ARG A 125 16.24 36.53 -56.01
N ALA A 126 15.23 36.46 -55.13
CA ALA A 126 13.82 36.74 -55.45
C ALA A 126 13.12 37.59 -54.35
N THR A 127 11.97 38.20 -54.68
CA THR A 127 11.20 39.04 -53.73
C THR A 127 10.25 38.21 -52.86
N VAL A 128 9.84 38.78 -51.72
CA VAL A 128 8.80 38.23 -50.82
C VAL A 128 7.53 37.86 -51.59
N ARG A 129 7.10 38.69 -52.55
CA ARG A 129 5.88 38.48 -53.35
C ARG A 129 6.02 37.26 -54.27
N MET A 130 7.19 37.06 -54.87
CA MET A 130 7.48 35.90 -55.72
C MET A 130 7.48 34.60 -54.90
N TYR A 131 8.13 34.60 -53.73
CA TYR A 131 8.10 33.43 -52.83
C TYR A 131 6.68 33.08 -52.39
N LYS A 132 5.87 34.06 -51.96
CA LYS A 132 4.47 33.81 -51.58
C LYS A 132 3.65 33.22 -52.72
N SER A 133 3.72 33.82 -53.92
CA SER A 133 3.03 33.30 -55.10
C SER A 133 3.47 31.87 -55.48
N ARG A 134 4.74 31.51 -55.25
CA ARG A 134 5.23 30.14 -55.44
C ARG A 134 4.76 29.19 -54.34
N PHE A 135 4.70 29.64 -53.09
CA PHE A 135 4.12 28.86 -52.00
C PHE A 135 2.65 28.56 -52.22
N ASP A 136 1.87 29.53 -52.70
CA ASP A 136 0.46 29.34 -53.05
C ASP A 136 0.34 28.32 -54.20
N LYS A 137 1.16 28.44 -55.25
CA LYS A 137 1.19 27.48 -56.37
C LYS A 137 1.66 26.07 -55.98
N TRP A 138 2.51 25.94 -54.97
CA TRP A 138 3.04 24.66 -54.48
C TRP A 138 2.30 24.10 -53.27
N GLY A 139 1.26 24.78 -52.75
CA GLY A 139 0.52 24.35 -51.55
C GLY A 139 1.31 24.47 -50.24
N PHE A 140 2.39 25.27 -50.19
CA PHE A 140 3.26 25.41 -49.02
C PHE A 140 2.64 26.30 -47.93
N SER A 141 1.63 25.77 -47.23
CA SER A 141 1.05 26.43 -46.05
C SER A 141 1.60 25.88 -44.73
N LYS A 142 2.05 26.79 -43.86
CA LYS A 142 2.38 26.50 -42.45
C LYS A 142 1.16 26.39 -41.53
N ASN A 143 0.05 27.03 -41.91
CA ASN A 143 -1.10 27.23 -41.03
C ASN A 143 -2.28 26.38 -41.51
N ASN A 144 -3.04 25.85 -40.55
CA ASN A 144 -4.31 25.19 -40.84
C ASN A 144 -5.38 26.23 -41.18
N SER A 145 -6.01 26.09 -42.33
CA SER A 145 -7.18 26.88 -42.74
C SER A 145 -8.44 26.41 -42.00
N LYS A 146 -9.53 27.20 -42.02
CA LYS A 146 -10.84 26.75 -41.47
C LYS A 146 -11.30 25.47 -42.18
N LYS A 147 -11.10 25.40 -43.51
CA LYS A 147 -11.43 24.23 -44.34
C LYS A 147 -10.64 22.98 -43.92
N ASP A 148 -9.34 23.13 -43.68
CA ASP A 148 -8.49 22.01 -43.23
C ASP A 148 -8.95 21.45 -41.88
N VAL A 149 -9.37 22.34 -40.96
CA VAL A 149 -9.87 21.95 -39.64
C VAL A 149 -11.23 21.23 -39.72
N ILE A 150 -12.13 21.69 -40.59
CA ILE A 150 -13.40 20.99 -40.87
C ILE A 150 -13.13 19.56 -41.40
N ALA A 151 -12.26 19.42 -42.40
CA ALA A 151 -11.91 18.12 -42.97
C ALA A 151 -11.23 17.19 -41.93
N MET A 152 -10.35 17.72 -41.06
CA MET A 152 -9.79 16.96 -39.93
C MET A 152 -10.87 16.47 -38.96
N LEU A 153 -11.80 17.33 -38.55
CA LEU A 153 -12.90 16.96 -37.65
C LEU A 153 -13.83 15.90 -38.27
N GLN A 154 -14.14 16.00 -39.57
CA GLN A 154 -14.91 14.99 -40.29
C GLN A 154 -14.20 13.63 -40.32
N VAL A 155 -12.91 13.60 -40.68
CA VAL A 155 -12.11 12.35 -40.67
C VAL A 155 -11.99 11.77 -39.27
N GLN A 156 -11.80 12.60 -38.25
CA GLN A 156 -11.72 12.17 -36.85
C GLN A 156 -13.06 11.57 -36.39
N ARG A 157 -14.19 12.17 -36.75
CA ARG A 157 -15.53 11.65 -36.42
C ARG A 157 -15.78 10.29 -37.07
N GLN A 158 -15.50 10.15 -38.37
CA GLN A 158 -15.63 8.87 -39.09
C GLN A 158 -14.75 7.76 -38.48
N ARG A 159 -13.51 8.09 -38.10
CA ARG A 159 -12.57 7.13 -37.52
C ARG A 159 -12.91 6.77 -36.08
N ASN A 160 -13.36 7.71 -35.27
CA ASN A 160 -13.87 7.45 -33.92
C ASN A 160 -15.10 6.54 -33.93
N ALA A 161 -16.01 6.68 -34.92
CA ALA A 161 -17.18 5.81 -35.08
C ALA A 161 -16.82 4.33 -35.35
N VAL A 162 -15.60 4.04 -35.83
CA VAL A 162 -15.05 2.69 -35.99
C VAL A 162 -13.94 2.38 -34.96
N GLY A 163 -13.95 3.06 -33.81
CA GLY A 163 -13.03 2.82 -32.68
C GLY A 163 -11.58 3.29 -32.87
N LYS A 164 -11.26 3.98 -33.98
CA LYS A 164 -9.88 4.35 -34.33
C LYS A 164 -9.55 5.78 -33.91
N ARG A 165 -8.84 5.91 -32.79
CA ARG A 165 -8.20 7.17 -32.37
C ARG A 165 -7.28 7.70 -33.48
N THR A 166 -7.18 9.02 -33.59
CA THR A 166 -6.58 9.70 -34.74
C THR A 166 -5.81 10.93 -34.29
N THR A 167 -4.58 11.10 -34.81
CA THR A 167 -3.81 12.34 -34.73
C THR A 167 -3.51 12.85 -36.14
N PHE A 168 -3.31 14.16 -36.28
CA PHE A 168 -2.99 14.79 -37.57
C PHE A 168 -1.62 15.43 -37.52
N ARG A 169 -0.79 15.16 -38.54
CA ARG A 169 0.51 15.81 -38.69
C ARG A 169 0.58 16.58 -40.00
N ARG A 170 0.92 17.87 -39.94
CA ARG A 170 1.23 18.71 -41.10
C ARG A 170 2.75 18.92 -41.16
N ASN A 171 3.38 18.55 -42.27
CA ASN A 171 4.84 18.66 -42.46
C ASN A 171 5.65 18.12 -41.25
N GLY A 172 5.28 16.92 -40.77
CA GLY A 172 5.93 16.26 -39.63
C GLY A 172 5.55 16.80 -38.23
N LYS A 173 4.94 17.99 -38.11
CA LYS A 173 4.48 18.54 -36.81
C LYS A 173 3.03 18.19 -36.52
N GLU A 174 2.72 17.90 -35.25
CA GLU A 174 1.37 17.60 -34.80
C GLU A 174 0.46 18.84 -34.85
N VAL A 175 -0.80 18.63 -35.22
CA VAL A 175 -1.81 19.68 -35.34
C VAL A 175 -2.69 19.71 -34.09
N ALA A 176 -2.47 20.68 -33.22
CA ALA A 176 -3.33 20.95 -32.07
C ALA A 176 -4.66 21.59 -32.51
N ILE A 177 -5.68 20.77 -32.78
CA ILE A 177 -7.01 21.21 -33.21
C ILE A 177 -7.67 22.06 -32.11
N ASP A 178 -7.62 21.64 -30.85
CA ASP A 178 -8.26 22.34 -29.73
C ASP A 178 -7.70 23.76 -29.53
N ALA A 179 -6.39 23.94 -29.76
CA ALA A 179 -5.75 25.25 -29.71
C ALA A 179 -6.24 26.17 -30.85
N TYR A 180 -6.57 25.62 -32.02
CA TYR A 180 -7.21 26.38 -33.09
C TYR A 180 -8.63 26.80 -32.72
N LEU A 181 -9.44 25.85 -32.22
CA LEU A 181 -10.83 26.08 -31.79
C LEU A 181 -10.91 27.15 -30.69
N LYS A 182 -10.14 26.97 -29.61
CA LYS A 182 -10.04 27.93 -28.48
C LYS A 182 -9.60 29.32 -28.93
N ARG A 183 -8.60 29.42 -29.84
CA ARG A 183 -8.14 30.71 -30.38
C ARG A 183 -9.16 31.39 -31.29
N LYS A 184 -10.06 30.63 -31.93
CA LYS A 184 -11.10 31.17 -32.82
C LYS A 184 -12.45 31.39 -32.14
N GLY A 185 -12.65 30.88 -30.92
CA GLY A 185 -13.93 30.98 -30.20
C GLY A 185 -15.03 30.17 -30.88
N ILE A 186 -14.67 29.06 -31.54
CA ILE A 186 -15.59 28.20 -32.28
C ILE A 186 -15.62 26.82 -31.62
N SER A 187 -16.81 26.30 -31.36
CA SER A 187 -17.01 24.94 -30.85
C SER A 187 -16.74 23.89 -31.92
N GLN A 188 -16.38 22.67 -31.51
CA GLN A 188 -16.29 21.54 -32.44
C GLN A 188 -17.63 21.26 -33.16
N TYR A 189 -18.75 21.63 -32.54
CA TYR A 189 -20.09 21.40 -33.09
C TYR A 189 -20.48 22.44 -34.16
N ASP A 190 -19.95 23.65 -34.11
CA ASP A 190 -20.29 24.75 -35.04
C ASP A 190 -19.66 24.58 -36.44
N LEU A 191 -18.78 23.59 -36.60
CA LEU A 191 -17.99 23.34 -37.80
C LEU A 191 -18.39 22.06 -38.54
N VAL A 192 -19.35 21.29 -38.02
CA VAL A 192 -19.67 19.95 -38.49
C VAL A 192 -20.99 19.95 -39.24
N GLU A 193 -20.93 20.27 -40.53
CA GLU A 193 -22.02 19.98 -41.46
C GLU A 193 -22.15 18.45 -41.66
N PRO A 194 -23.39 17.91 -41.76
CA PRO A 194 -23.62 16.49 -42.00
C PRO A 194 -23.23 16.13 -43.45
N GLY A 195 -22.00 15.64 -43.64
CA GLY A 195 -21.48 15.25 -44.94
C GLY A 195 -20.32 14.24 -44.86
N MET A 196 -19.97 13.68 -46.02
CA MET A 196 -18.80 12.81 -46.18
C MET A 196 -17.51 13.63 -46.03
N ALA A 197 -16.49 13.07 -45.38
CA ALA A 197 -15.21 13.75 -45.19
C ALA A 197 -14.55 14.12 -46.53
N GLU A 198 -14.22 15.40 -46.71
CA GLU A 198 -13.39 15.82 -47.84
C GLU A 198 -11.99 15.19 -47.76
N LYS A 199 -11.36 14.93 -48.92
CA LYS A 199 -9.98 14.44 -48.98
C LYS A 199 -9.03 15.44 -48.33
N LEU A 200 -8.26 14.98 -47.34
CA LEU A 200 -7.23 15.78 -46.68
C LEU A 200 -6.15 16.21 -47.70
N PRO A 201 -5.61 17.44 -47.60
CA PRO A 201 -4.48 17.88 -48.41
C PRO A 201 -3.24 16.98 -48.25
N GLU A 202 -2.43 16.81 -49.30
CA GLU A 202 -1.25 15.91 -49.32
C GLU A 202 -0.23 16.18 -48.19
N ASN A 203 -0.13 17.44 -47.75
CA ASN A 203 0.77 17.86 -46.67
C ASN A 203 0.23 17.56 -45.27
N LEU A 204 -0.99 17.03 -45.15
CA LEU A 204 -1.68 16.76 -43.89
C LEU A 204 -2.03 15.27 -43.77
N ARG A 205 -1.24 14.55 -42.96
CA ARG A 205 -1.39 13.10 -42.77
C ARG A 205 -2.24 12.80 -41.53
N CYS A 206 -3.29 12.02 -41.74
CA CYS A 206 -4.05 11.34 -40.70
C CYS A 206 -3.26 10.09 -40.27
N LEU A 207 -2.95 9.96 -38.97
CA LEU A 207 -2.28 8.80 -38.40
C LEU A 207 -3.16 8.17 -37.32
N THR A 208 -3.22 6.85 -37.28
CA THR A 208 -3.48 6.16 -36.02
C THR A 208 -2.22 6.35 -35.17
N PRO A 209 -2.26 6.93 -33.96
CA PRO A 209 -1.10 6.88 -33.08
C PRO A 209 -0.72 5.41 -32.83
N PRO A 210 0.56 5.08 -32.58
CA PRO A 210 0.92 3.79 -32.01
C PRO A 210 0.04 3.52 -30.77
N PRO A 211 -0.25 2.26 -30.42
CA PRO A 211 -0.93 1.98 -29.17
C PRO A 211 -0.10 2.61 -28.04
N GLU A 212 -0.65 3.67 -27.43
CA GLU A 212 -0.14 4.16 -26.16
C GLU A 212 -0.10 2.94 -25.23
N SER A 213 1.04 2.66 -24.60
CA SER A 213 1.13 1.70 -23.50
C SER A 213 -0.09 1.92 -22.61
N PRO A 214 -0.98 0.91 -22.47
CA PRO A 214 -2.38 1.14 -22.22
C PRO A 214 -2.54 2.08 -21.04
N LYS A 215 -3.14 3.26 -21.29
CA LYS A 215 -3.47 4.21 -20.22
C LYS A 215 -4.32 3.45 -19.23
N ALA A 216 -3.74 3.13 -18.07
CA ALA A 216 -4.44 2.46 -16.99
C ALA A 216 -5.73 3.25 -16.74
N LEU A 217 -6.87 2.58 -16.91
CA LEU A 217 -8.17 3.14 -16.62
C LEU A 217 -8.27 3.24 -15.11
N HIS A 218 -7.66 4.27 -14.51
CA HIS A 218 -7.70 4.48 -13.07
C HIS A 218 -9.15 4.51 -12.61
N ALA A 219 -9.55 3.52 -11.83
CA ALA A 219 -10.91 3.44 -11.35
C ALA A 219 -11.24 4.65 -10.45
N PRO A 220 -12.44 5.25 -10.52
CA PRO A 220 -12.74 6.47 -9.77
C PRO A 220 -12.99 6.19 -8.28
N GLY A 221 -12.58 7.13 -7.43
CA GLY A 221 -12.86 7.08 -5.98
C GLY A 221 -12.31 5.82 -5.31
N ASN A 222 -13.11 5.20 -4.45
CA ASN A 222 -12.72 4.06 -3.62
C ASN A 222 -12.26 2.84 -4.46
N LEU A 223 -12.74 2.72 -5.71
CA LEU A 223 -12.32 1.67 -6.64
C LEU A 223 -10.83 1.77 -6.98
N SER A 224 -10.23 2.96 -7.02
CA SER A 224 -8.76 3.11 -7.20
C SER A 224 -7.97 2.46 -6.08
N LEU A 225 -8.49 2.50 -4.85
CA LEU A 225 -7.83 1.92 -3.69
C LEU A 225 -8.00 0.40 -3.66
N GLN A 226 -9.18 -0.12 -4.04
CA GLN A 226 -9.40 -1.55 -4.25
C GLN A 226 -8.47 -2.10 -5.35
N GLU A 227 -8.36 -1.39 -6.47
CA GLU A 227 -7.46 -1.71 -7.58
C GLU A 227 -5.99 -1.68 -7.13
N LEU A 228 -5.57 -0.71 -6.31
CA LEU A 228 -4.22 -0.65 -5.75
C LEU A 228 -3.92 -1.80 -4.77
N ILE A 229 -4.88 -2.20 -3.92
CA ILE A 229 -4.70 -3.35 -3.01
C ILE A 229 -4.52 -4.63 -3.84
N LEU A 230 -5.40 -4.87 -4.82
CA LEU A 230 -5.31 -6.04 -5.70
C LEU A 230 -4.04 -6.01 -6.55
N GLN A 231 -3.65 -4.86 -7.10
CA GLN A 231 -2.39 -4.70 -7.84
C GLN A 231 -1.19 -5.07 -6.95
N CYS A 232 -1.11 -4.53 -5.74
CA CYS A 232 0.00 -4.84 -4.83
C CYS A 232 0.04 -6.32 -4.48
N ALA A 233 -1.10 -6.93 -4.16
CA ALA A 233 -1.15 -8.36 -3.86
C ALA A 233 -0.66 -9.22 -5.04
N ARG A 234 -1.08 -8.91 -6.27
CA ARG A 234 -0.63 -9.60 -7.49
C ARG A 234 0.87 -9.39 -7.73
N ASP A 235 1.32 -8.14 -7.76
CA ASP A 235 2.73 -7.80 -8.01
C ASP A 235 3.67 -8.45 -6.98
N LEU A 236 3.19 -8.69 -5.74
CA LEU A 236 3.94 -9.39 -4.69
C LEU A 236 3.83 -10.93 -4.77
N ALA A 237 2.69 -11.48 -5.20
CA ALA A 237 2.50 -12.92 -5.39
C ALA A 237 3.36 -13.46 -6.55
N TRP A 238 3.52 -12.68 -7.62
CA TRP A 238 4.39 -13.03 -8.75
C TRP A 238 5.89 -12.74 -8.49
N ASN A 239 6.25 -12.26 -7.30
CA ASN A 239 7.64 -11.99 -6.92
C ASN A 239 8.28 -13.20 -6.18
N TRP A 240 9.61 -13.18 -6.01
CA TRP A 240 10.46 -14.34 -5.66
C TRP A 240 10.07 -15.17 -4.41
N TYR A 241 9.11 -14.73 -3.59
CA TYR A 241 8.62 -15.44 -2.40
C TYR A 241 7.43 -16.38 -2.66
N CYS A 242 6.92 -16.49 -3.90
CA CYS A 242 5.94 -17.52 -4.24
C CYS A 242 6.14 -18.16 -5.65
N PRO A 243 7.35 -18.65 -6.02
CA PRO A 243 7.49 -19.47 -7.22
C PRO A 243 6.63 -20.74 -7.10
N PRO A 244 5.97 -21.21 -8.17
CA PRO A 244 5.12 -22.40 -8.12
C PRO A 244 5.90 -23.66 -7.71
N ASP A 245 7.22 -23.68 -7.97
CA ASP A 245 8.12 -24.80 -7.69
C ASP A 245 8.84 -24.69 -6.32
N THR A 246 8.52 -23.69 -5.49
CA THR A 246 9.16 -23.52 -4.15
C THR A 246 8.30 -24.12 -3.05
N PRO A 247 8.87 -24.93 -2.14
CA PRO A 247 8.12 -25.57 -1.07
C PRO A 247 7.35 -24.60 -0.20
N LEU A 248 6.09 -24.93 0.08
CA LEU A 248 5.21 -24.13 0.94
C LEU A 248 5.83 -23.78 2.31
N VAL A 249 6.56 -24.71 2.92
CA VAL A 249 7.25 -24.42 4.19
C VAL A 249 8.34 -23.37 4.01
N ALA A 250 9.09 -23.38 2.90
CA ALA A 250 10.16 -22.42 2.70
C ALA A 250 9.60 -20.99 2.79
N CYS A 251 8.52 -20.68 2.08
CA CYS A 251 7.93 -19.34 2.09
C CYS A 251 7.42 -18.93 3.48
N ALA A 252 6.74 -19.83 4.20
CA ALA A 252 6.24 -19.57 5.54
C ALA A 252 7.38 -19.44 6.59
N ALA A 253 8.43 -20.27 6.50
CA ALA A 253 9.59 -20.25 7.38
C ALA A 253 10.43 -18.99 7.17
N HIS A 254 10.67 -18.57 5.93
CA HIS A 254 11.31 -17.28 5.64
C HIS A 254 10.51 -16.11 6.24
N TYR A 255 9.17 -16.15 6.20
CA TYR A 255 8.34 -15.10 6.82
C TYR A 255 8.38 -15.10 8.36
N ARG A 256 8.54 -16.26 9.02
CA ARG A 256 8.69 -16.30 10.50
C ARG A 256 9.92 -15.53 11.00
N GLY A 257 11.03 -15.63 10.27
CA GLY A 257 12.26 -14.88 10.59
C GLY A 257 12.30 -13.45 10.03
N ASP A 258 11.23 -12.98 9.37
CA ASP A 258 11.26 -11.70 8.67
C ASP A 258 11.09 -10.48 9.60
N GLU A 259 11.84 -9.43 9.32
CA GLU A 259 11.86 -8.18 10.09
C GLU A 259 10.50 -7.47 10.08
N VAL A 260 9.73 -7.57 8.98
CA VAL A 260 8.39 -6.99 8.85
C VAL A 260 7.39 -7.75 9.69
N ARG A 261 7.49 -9.09 9.71
CA ARG A 261 6.67 -9.94 10.61
C ARG A 261 6.92 -9.54 12.07
N CYS A 262 8.19 -9.45 12.46
CA CYS A 262 8.57 -9.04 13.81
C CYS A 262 8.03 -7.64 14.17
N ALA A 263 8.17 -6.67 13.27
CA ALA A 263 7.68 -5.31 13.46
C ALA A 263 6.15 -5.26 13.67
N ILE A 264 5.39 -6.01 12.87
CA ILE A 264 3.92 -6.08 12.98
C ILE A 264 3.50 -6.76 14.30
N THR A 265 4.19 -7.82 14.70
CA THR A 265 3.90 -8.50 15.98
C THR A 265 4.26 -7.62 17.18
N ASP A 266 5.37 -6.88 17.16
CA ASP A 266 5.73 -5.95 18.23
C ASP A 266 4.69 -4.83 18.41
N ILE A 267 4.16 -4.28 17.31
CA ILE A 267 3.06 -3.30 17.35
C ILE A 267 1.74 -3.93 17.86
N THR A 268 1.47 -5.19 17.50
CA THR A 268 0.27 -5.92 17.97
C THR A 268 0.34 -6.22 19.48
N ASN A 269 1.51 -6.61 19.98
CA ASN A 269 1.73 -6.81 21.41
C ASN A 269 1.65 -5.49 22.18
N ALA A 270 2.14 -4.39 21.60
CA ALA A 270 1.98 -3.06 22.17
C ALA A 270 0.50 -2.66 22.30
N ASP A 271 -0.30 -2.87 21.25
CA ASP A 271 -1.75 -2.64 21.25
C ASP A 271 -2.44 -3.37 22.41
N TRP A 272 -2.12 -4.65 22.60
CA TRP A 272 -2.60 -5.45 23.73
C TRP A 272 -2.10 -4.90 25.08
N LEU A 273 -0.80 -4.60 25.23
CA LEU A 273 -0.24 -4.04 26.46
C LEU A 273 -0.91 -2.71 26.87
N PHE A 274 -1.31 -1.88 25.91
CA PHE A 274 -2.07 -0.67 26.19
C PHE A 274 -3.51 -0.97 26.67
N SER A 275 -4.16 -2.02 26.16
CA SER A 275 -5.51 -2.40 26.58
C SER A 275 -5.55 -2.95 28.00
N VAL A 276 -4.47 -3.58 28.46
CA VAL A 276 -4.29 -4.04 29.86
C VAL A 276 -3.57 -3.02 30.78
N GLY A 277 -3.32 -1.80 30.31
CA GLY A 277 -2.78 -0.69 31.12
C GLY A 277 -1.25 -0.67 31.32
N HIS A 278 -0.49 -1.52 30.64
CA HIS A 278 0.97 -1.57 30.72
C HIS A 278 1.66 -0.63 29.71
N TYR A 279 1.34 0.67 29.82
CA TYR A 279 1.74 1.70 28.85
C TYR A 279 3.26 1.82 28.60
N GLU A 280 4.08 1.62 29.62
CA GLU A 280 5.56 1.73 29.51
C GLU A 280 6.13 0.61 28.62
N ARG A 281 5.77 -0.65 28.92
CA ARG A 281 6.16 -1.82 28.12
C ARG A 281 5.58 -1.77 26.70
N GLY A 282 4.29 -1.39 26.59
CA GLY A 282 3.64 -1.21 25.30
C GLY A 282 4.32 -0.12 24.46
N GLY A 283 4.75 0.98 25.09
CA GLY A 283 5.50 2.05 24.45
C GLY A 283 6.83 1.56 23.85
N ALA A 284 7.62 0.81 24.61
CA ALA A 284 8.89 0.26 24.13
C ALA A 284 8.72 -0.75 22.98
N MET A 285 7.74 -1.66 23.07
CA MET A 285 7.42 -2.58 21.97
C MET A 285 6.92 -1.84 20.72
N CYS A 286 6.08 -0.81 20.90
CA CYS A 286 5.59 0.02 19.81
C CYS A 286 6.76 0.72 19.09
N GLU A 287 7.65 1.37 19.84
CA GLU A 287 8.85 2.02 19.30
C GLU A 287 9.73 1.02 18.52
N GLN A 288 9.94 -0.17 19.08
CA GLN A 288 10.72 -1.22 18.43
C GLN A 288 10.09 -1.71 17.12
N GLY A 289 8.76 -1.86 17.08
CA GLY A 289 8.06 -2.21 15.86
C GLY A 289 8.14 -1.11 14.79
N PHE A 290 7.95 0.16 15.17
CA PHE A 290 8.07 1.29 14.22
C PHE A 290 9.49 1.48 13.67
N LYS A 291 10.55 1.14 14.42
CA LYS A 291 11.94 1.14 13.91
C LYS A 291 12.08 0.24 12.67
N SER A 292 11.48 -0.96 12.69
CA SER A 292 11.62 -1.96 11.62
C SER A 292 10.46 -1.98 10.61
N LEU A 293 9.33 -1.33 10.88
CA LEU A 293 8.13 -1.35 10.01
C LEU A 293 8.42 -0.92 8.56
N HIS A 294 9.39 -0.03 8.34
CA HIS A 294 9.79 0.41 7.00
C HIS A 294 10.40 -0.71 6.12
N MET A 295 10.79 -1.84 6.70
CA MET A 295 11.33 -2.99 5.96
C MET A 295 10.32 -3.58 4.98
N ILE A 296 9.02 -3.29 5.14
CA ILE A 296 7.96 -3.65 4.19
C ILE A 296 8.21 -3.09 2.77
N PHE A 297 9.00 -2.01 2.65
CA PHE A 297 9.45 -1.48 1.36
C PHE A 297 10.78 -2.06 0.86
N LYS A 298 11.62 -2.58 1.77
CA LYS A 298 12.96 -3.10 1.48
C LYS A 298 12.94 -4.58 1.09
N LYS A 299 12.10 -5.36 1.76
CA LYS A 299 11.83 -6.78 1.50
C LYS A 299 10.31 -6.99 1.34
N PRO A 300 9.69 -6.40 0.30
CA PRO A 300 8.24 -6.46 0.16
C PRO A 300 7.77 -7.89 -0.15
N SER A 301 6.78 -8.37 0.60
CA SER A 301 6.22 -9.71 0.45
C SER A 301 4.69 -9.70 0.61
N ILE A 302 4.01 -10.64 -0.04
CA ILE A 302 2.55 -10.78 0.08
C ILE A 302 2.14 -11.12 1.53
N TYR A 303 2.93 -11.92 2.24
CA TYR A 303 2.75 -12.21 3.66
C TYR A 303 2.83 -10.93 4.51
N GLY A 304 3.80 -10.05 4.27
CA GLY A 304 3.93 -8.77 4.97
C GLY A 304 2.75 -7.83 4.72
N LEU A 305 2.28 -7.74 3.47
CA LEU A 305 1.10 -6.94 3.13
C LEU A 305 -0.18 -7.47 3.80
N LEU A 306 -0.42 -8.77 3.72
CA LEU A 306 -1.63 -9.39 4.28
C LEU A 306 -1.62 -9.39 5.80
N HIS A 307 -0.50 -9.68 6.44
CA HIS A 307 -0.40 -9.59 7.90
C HIS A 307 -0.62 -8.15 8.39
N LEU A 308 -0.18 -7.13 7.64
CA LEU A 308 -0.47 -5.73 7.95
C LEU A 308 -1.97 -5.42 7.83
N LEU A 309 -2.61 -5.83 6.72
CA LEU A 309 -4.05 -5.64 6.49
C LEU A 309 -4.91 -6.37 7.53
N ILE A 310 -4.52 -7.57 7.94
CA ILE A 310 -5.17 -8.32 9.02
C ILE A 310 -4.97 -7.61 10.37
N THR A 311 -3.76 -7.11 10.65
CA THR A 311 -3.43 -6.47 11.93
C THR A 311 -4.25 -5.22 12.20
N VAL A 312 -4.44 -4.36 11.21
CA VAL A 312 -5.21 -3.12 11.37
C VAL A 312 -6.72 -3.37 11.54
N LEU A 313 -7.21 -4.55 11.16
CA LEU A 313 -8.61 -4.95 11.35
C LEU A 313 -8.88 -5.49 12.77
N ASP A 314 -7.85 -6.02 13.45
CA ASP A 314 -7.94 -6.62 14.80
C ASP A 314 -7.44 -5.67 15.91
N ALA A 315 -6.75 -4.57 15.55
CA ALA A 315 -6.20 -3.61 16.51
C ALA A 315 -7.28 -2.91 17.35
N SER A 316 -7.12 -2.98 18.68
CA SER A 316 -8.00 -2.36 19.67
C SER A 316 -7.83 -0.83 19.70
N ASN A 317 -6.60 -0.33 19.52
CA ASN A 317 -6.28 1.08 19.55
C ASN A 317 -6.28 1.69 18.15
N LYS A 318 -7.38 2.37 17.82
CA LYS A 318 -7.56 3.16 16.58
C LYS A 318 -6.46 4.20 16.35
N GLY A 319 -5.76 4.63 17.41
CA GLY A 319 -4.58 5.50 17.33
C GLY A 319 -3.39 4.81 16.66
N ILE A 320 -3.07 3.58 17.04
CA ILE A 320 -1.97 2.80 16.45
C ILE A 320 -2.19 2.59 14.97
N VAL A 321 -3.41 2.25 14.55
CA VAL A 321 -3.75 2.10 13.13
C VAL A 321 -3.51 3.41 12.36
N LYS A 322 -3.84 4.56 12.95
CA LYS A 322 -3.52 5.87 12.36
C LYS A 322 -2.01 6.15 12.31
N GLU A 323 -1.24 5.74 13.32
CA GLU A 323 0.23 5.86 13.31
C GLU A 323 0.86 4.99 12.21
N ILE A 324 0.45 3.72 12.09
CA ILE A 324 0.93 2.76 11.07
C ILE A 324 0.82 3.37 9.68
N TRP A 325 -0.39 3.79 9.28
CA TRP A 325 -0.61 4.29 7.93
C TRP A 325 0.06 5.63 7.67
N ARG A 326 0.09 6.53 8.66
CA ARG A 326 0.78 7.82 8.52
C ARG A 326 2.29 7.64 8.37
N TYR A 327 2.89 6.78 9.18
CA TYR A 327 4.32 6.46 9.09
C TYR A 327 4.67 5.88 7.72
N LEU A 328 3.93 4.86 7.26
CA LEU A 328 4.17 4.21 5.98
C LEU A 328 3.98 5.17 4.79
N ALA A 329 2.95 6.02 4.81
CA ALA A 329 2.72 7.04 3.80
C ALA A 329 3.82 8.13 3.80
N ALA A 330 4.22 8.62 4.97
CA ALA A 330 5.26 9.63 5.12
C ALA A 330 6.63 9.08 4.68
N TYR A 331 6.95 7.84 5.04
CA TYR A 331 8.18 7.16 4.61
C TYR A 331 8.22 6.99 3.09
N ALA A 332 7.13 6.50 2.48
CA ALA A 332 7.03 6.37 1.03
C ALA A 332 7.23 7.70 0.30
N ALA A 333 6.60 8.77 0.78
CA ALA A 333 6.75 10.11 0.21
C ALA A 333 8.18 10.65 0.37
N THR A 334 8.79 10.48 1.55
CA THR A 334 10.14 10.97 1.87
C THR A 334 11.22 10.29 1.05
N VAL A 335 11.13 8.95 0.93
CA VAL A 335 12.07 8.13 0.16
C VAL A 335 11.73 8.12 -1.35
N ARG A 336 10.64 8.80 -1.76
CA ARG A 336 10.14 8.88 -3.14
C ARG A 336 9.86 7.51 -3.78
N ILE A 337 9.21 6.65 -3.01
CA ILE A 337 8.82 5.30 -3.44
C ILE A 337 7.57 5.41 -4.32
N ASP A 338 7.77 5.36 -5.65
CA ASP A 338 6.70 5.38 -6.66
C ASP A 338 6.16 3.97 -7.01
N SER A 339 6.56 2.94 -6.23
CA SER A 339 6.04 1.59 -6.40
C SER A 339 4.52 1.53 -6.11
N PRO A 340 3.79 0.52 -6.63
CA PRO A 340 2.40 0.28 -6.26
C PRO A 340 2.17 0.30 -4.75
N LEU A 341 3.08 -0.29 -3.96
CA LEU A 341 3.02 -0.32 -2.50
C LEU A 341 3.16 1.09 -1.86
N GLY A 342 4.06 1.92 -2.39
CA GLY A 342 4.21 3.31 -1.95
C GLY A 342 2.99 4.17 -2.27
N ARG A 343 2.37 3.95 -3.43
CA ARG A 343 1.10 4.60 -3.83
C ARG A 343 -0.08 4.08 -3.00
N LEU A 344 -0.14 2.78 -2.71
CA LEU A 344 -1.14 2.16 -1.87
C LEU A 344 -1.15 2.78 -0.46
N PHE A 345 -0.02 2.81 0.25
CA PHE A 345 -0.02 3.27 1.64
C PHE A 345 -0.33 4.77 1.76
N GLN A 346 0.08 5.59 0.78
CA GLN A 346 -0.37 6.98 0.67
C GLN A 346 -1.88 7.11 0.45
N ALA A 347 -2.46 6.25 -0.40
CA ALA A 347 -3.89 6.23 -0.67
C ALA A 347 -4.71 5.73 0.54
N VAL A 348 -4.25 4.69 1.27
CA VAL A 348 -4.86 4.22 2.52
C VAL A 348 -4.82 5.30 3.59
N TRP A 349 -3.67 5.95 3.82
CA TRP A 349 -3.55 7.04 4.78
C TRP A 349 -4.48 8.21 4.43
N LYS A 350 -4.54 8.60 3.15
CA LYS A 350 -5.48 9.61 2.67
C LYS A 350 -6.93 9.20 2.96
N TYR A 351 -7.32 7.97 2.66
CA TYR A 351 -8.67 7.46 2.88
C TYR A 351 -9.05 7.51 4.37
N LEU A 352 -8.21 6.97 5.25
CA LEU A 352 -8.37 7.03 6.73
C LEU A 352 -8.35 8.46 7.29
N SER A 353 -7.77 9.43 6.58
CA SER A 353 -7.75 10.84 6.99
C SER A 353 -8.98 11.63 6.55
N THR A 354 -9.77 11.12 5.60
CA THR A 354 -10.94 11.84 5.04
C THR A 354 -12.29 11.17 5.31
N HIS A 355 -12.29 9.96 5.85
CA HIS A 355 -13.47 9.17 6.21
C HIS A 355 -13.48 8.90 7.71
N ASP A 356 -14.60 8.40 8.24
CA ASP A 356 -14.60 7.92 9.63
C ASP A 356 -13.87 6.57 9.76
N TYR A 357 -13.64 6.13 11.01
CA TYR A 357 -12.88 4.92 11.25
C TYR A 357 -13.65 3.63 10.88
N GLU A 358 -14.97 3.62 11.02
CA GLU A 358 -15.79 2.45 10.68
C GLU A 358 -15.91 2.31 9.16
N GLU A 359 -16.10 3.42 8.43
CA GLU A 359 -16.03 3.46 6.96
C GLU A 359 -14.66 2.96 6.44
N TYR A 360 -13.57 3.37 7.10
CA TYR A 360 -12.23 2.85 6.82
C TYR A 360 -12.14 1.35 7.10
N TRP A 361 -12.63 0.91 8.25
CA TRP A 361 -12.49 -0.46 8.74
C TRP A 361 -13.28 -1.44 7.86
N GLU A 362 -14.56 -1.16 7.59
CA GLU A 362 -15.41 -1.97 6.70
C GLU A 362 -14.83 -2.03 5.28
N PHE A 363 -14.31 -0.91 4.76
CA PHE A 363 -13.67 -0.89 3.45
C PHE A 363 -12.43 -1.80 3.38
N ILE A 364 -11.55 -1.75 4.38
CA ILE A 364 -10.36 -2.63 4.42
C ILE A 364 -10.75 -4.08 4.69
N PHE A 365 -11.80 -4.32 5.49
CA PHE A 365 -12.36 -5.65 5.71
C PHE A 365 -12.86 -6.25 4.39
N GLU A 366 -13.72 -5.55 3.66
CA GLU A 366 -14.18 -5.97 2.33
C GLU A 366 -13.01 -6.25 1.37
N CYS A 367 -12.00 -5.39 1.34
CA CYS A 367 -10.84 -5.59 0.46
C CYS A 367 -10.05 -6.84 0.81
N THR A 368 -9.81 -7.07 2.10
CA THR A 368 -9.06 -8.22 2.63
C THR A 368 -9.84 -9.51 2.43
N GLU A 369 -11.14 -9.49 2.70
CA GLU A 369 -12.06 -10.60 2.48
C GLU A 369 -12.13 -10.98 0.98
N LYS A 370 -12.33 -10.00 0.09
CA LYS A 370 -12.36 -10.22 -1.36
C LYS A 370 -11.03 -10.77 -1.87
N LEU A 371 -9.91 -10.26 -1.37
CA LEU A 371 -8.57 -10.74 -1.77
C LEU A 371 -8.35 -12.20 -1.36
N LEU A 372 -8.74 -12.59 -0.14
CA LEU A 372 -8.51 -13.93 0.40
C LEU A 372 -9.53 -14.98 -0.07
N LEU A 373 -10.76 -14.56 -0.38
CA LEU A 373 -11.90 -15.47 -0.54
C LEU A 373 -12.59 -15.42 -1.92
N ILE A 374 -12.20 -14.55 -2.85
CA ILE A 374 -12.61 -14.69 -4.26
C ILE A 374 -11.82 -15.83 -4.94
N GLU A 375 -12.36 -16.44 -5.98
CA GLU A 375 -11.66 -17.43 -6.81
C GLU A 375 -10.37 -16.87 -7.45
N GLU A 376 -9.31 -17.66 -7.51
CA GLU A 376 -8.01 -17.24 -8.06
C GLU A 376 -8.08 -16.81 -9.53
N GLN A 377 -8.97 -17.44 -10.30
CA GLN A 377 -9.30 -17.09 -11.68
C GLN A 377 -9.70 -15.62 -11.85
N HIS A 378 -10.37 -15.06 -10.83
CA HIS A 378 -10.91 -13.71 -10.82
C HIS A 378 -9.94 -12.70 -10.17
N THR A 379 -9.03 -13.13 -9.31
CA THR A 379 -7.99 -12.26 -8.71
C THR A 379 -6.73 -12.15 -9.56
N GLY A 380 -6.41 -13.15 -10.39
CA GLY A 380 -5.21 -13.16 -11.24
C GLY A 380 -3.91 -13.33 -10.45
N LEU A 381 -3.99 -14.06 -9.33
CA LEU A 381 -2.87 -14.59 -8.56
C LEU A 381 -2.34 -15.89 -9.21
N PRO A 382 -1.12 -16.35 -8.87
CA PRO A 382 -0.68 -17.71 -9.22
C PRO A 382 -1.62 -18.77 -8.63
N ALA A 383 -1.71 -19.93 -9.28
CA ALA A 383 -2.50 -21.05 -8.78
C ALA A 383 -2.04 -21.50 -7.37
N ASP A 384 -3.00 -21.92 -6.55
CA ASP A 384 -2.82 -22.34 -5.16
C ASP A 384 -2.24 -21.24 -4.23
N THR A 385 -2.24 -19.96 -4.62
CA THR A 385 -1.71 -18.88 -3.77
C THR A 385 -2.59 -18.62 -2.55
N LEU A 386 -3.92 -18.63 -2.70
CA LEU A 386 -4.83 -18.26 -1.62
C LEU A 386 -4.84 -19.28 -0.47
N PRO A 387 -4.91 -20.60 -0.73
CA PRO A 387 -4.83 -21.59 0.34
C PRO A 387 -3.50 -21.55 1.12
N ARG A 388 -2.39 -21.19 0.46
CA ARG A 388 -1.06 -21.02 1.09
C ARG A 388 -1.00 -19.81 2.04
N LEU A 389 -1.93 -18.87 1.92
CA LEU A 389 -2.02 -17.68 2.78
C LEU A 389 -2.98 -17.84 3.96
N TYR A 390 -3.83 -18.88 3.95
CA TYR A 390 -4.78 -19.16 5.03
C TYR A 390 -4.15 -19.19 6.43
N PRO A 391 -2.93 -19.72 6.68
CA PRO A 391 -2.30 -19.66 8.01
C PRO A 391 -2.21 -18.25 8.63
N LEU A 392 -2.14 -17.18 7.83
CA LEU A 392 -2.16 -15.79 8.34
C LEU A 392 -3.49 -15.41 9.01
N ILE A 393 -4.59 -16.02 8.58
CA ILE A 393 -5.96 -15.83 9.08
C ILE A 393 -6.17 -16.60 10.40
N PHE A 394 -5.21 -17.42 10.81
CA PHE A 394 -5.29 -18.21 12.03
C PHE A 394 -4.21 -17.90 13.07
N ILE A 395 -3.31 -16.93 12.83
CA ILE A 395 -2.27 -16.50 13.79
C ILE A 395 -2.93 -16.02 15.09
N PRO A 396 -2.83 -16.77 16.20
CA PRO A 396 -3.35 -16.38 17.51
C PRO A 396 -2.75 -15.09 18.04
N ARG A 397 -3.57 -14.33 18.77
CA ARG A 397 -3.19 -13.06 19.43
C ARG A 397 -3.73 -13.03 20.85
N ALA A 398 -3.07 -12.26 21.70
CA ALA A 398 -3.38 -12.12 23.14
C ALA A 398 -4.83 -11.71 23.48
N TYR A 399 -5.62 -11.24 22.52
CA TYR A 399 -7.02 -10.80 22.71
C TYR A 399 -8.03 -11.45 21.76
N GLN A 400 -7.60 -12.41 20.92
CA GLN A 400 -8.34 -12.83 19.73
C GLN A 400 -9.66 -13.57 20.00
N TYR A 401 -9.93 -13.98 21.23
CA TYR A 401 -11.21 -14.60 21.60
C TYR A 401 -12.40 -13.63 21.52
N ARG A 402 -12.14 -12.33 21.31
CA ARG A 402 -13.13 -11.24 21.42
C ARG A 402 -13.50 -10.51 20.11
N SER A 403 -12.77 -10.68 19.00
CA SER A 403 -13.03 -9.93 17.75
C SER A 403 -13.91 -10.69 16.74
N GLU A 404 -15.14 -10.20 16.56
CA GLU A 404 -16.10 -10.66 15.54
C GLU A 404 -15.51 -10.77 14.11
N PRO A 405 -14.78 -9.75 13.60
CA PRO A 405 -14.29 -9.75 12.22
C PRO A 405 -13.32 -10.88 11.88
N TYR A 406 -12.40 -11.20 12.79
CA TYR A 406 -11.39 -12.22 12.54
C TYR A 406 -12.05 -13.59 12.43
N ARG A 407 -13.02 -13.88 13.32
CA ARG A 407 -13.86 -15.09 13.22
C ARG A 407 -14.64 -15.16 11.90
N ARG A 408 -15.14 -14.03 11.36
CA ARG A 408 -15.84 -14.00 10.06
C ARG A 408 -14.93 -14.38 8.89
N LEU A 409 -13.68 -13.92 8.89
CA LEU A 409 -12.69 -14.34 7.87
C LEU A 409 -12.35 -15.84 8.03
N GLN A 410 -12.12 -16.29 9.26
CA GLN A 410 -11.83 -17.70 9.57
C GLN A 410 -12.96 -18.65 9.19
N SER A 411 -14.22 -18.30 9.49
CA SER A 411 -15.39 -19.15 9.22
C SER A 411 -15.69 -19.29 7.73
N ARG A 412 -15.23 -18.33 6.92
CA ARG A 412 -15.37 -18.36 5.45
C ARG A 412 -14.16 -18.98 4.72
N CYS A 413 -13.11 -19.39 5.43
CA CYS A 413 -12.03 -20.17 4.83
C CYS A 413 -12.57 -21.54 4.41
N ASP A 414 -12.36 -21.94 3.16
CA ASP A 414 -12.89 -23.19 2.61
C ASP A 414 -11.75 -24.17 2.30
N PHE A 415 -11.71 -25.27 3.04
CA PHE A 415 -10.76 -26.36 2.82
C PHE A 415 -10.93 -27.03 1.45
N SER A 416 -12.14 -27.03 0.87
CA SER A 416 -12.39 -27.63 -0.45
C SER A 416 -11.52 -26.98 -1.53
N ARG A 417 -11.15 -25.70 -1.36
CA ARG A 417 -10.26 -24.95 -2.25
C ARG A 417 -8.79 -25.27 -2.05
N LEU A 418 -8.38 -25.69 -0.85
CA LEU A 418 -7.02 -26.16 -0.56
C LEU A 418 -6.76 -27.53 -1.25
N VAL A 419 -7.78 -28.40 -1.36
CA VAL A 419 -7.64 -29.75 -1.94
C VAL A 419 -7.91 -29.86 -3.45
N GLN A 420 -8.31 -28.78 -4.13
CA GLN A 420 -8.60 -28.80 -5.57
C GLN A 420 -7.35 -28.79 -6.45
N GLY A 421 -6.20 -28.38 -5.90
CA GLY A 421 -4.90 -28.41 -6.57
C GLY A 421 -4.16 -29.76 -6.43
N PRO A 422 -2.98 -29.91 -7.08
CA PRO A 422 -2.12 -31.06 -6.87
C PRO A 422 -1.62 -31.11 -5.43
N MET A 423 -1.79 -32.26 -4.76
CA MET A 423 -1.30 -32.45 -3.38
C MET A 423 0.23 -32.35 -3.32
N PRO A 424 0.80 -31.68 -2.31
CA PRO A 424 2.25 -31.63 -2.13
C PRO A 424 2.83 -33.03 -1.87
N THR A 425 3.99 -33.32 -2.48
CA THR A 425 4.68 -34.61 -2.37
C THR A 425 5.83 -34.59 -1.36
N ALA A 426 6.38 -33.42 -1.06
CA ALA A 426 7.36 -33.24 0.02
C ALA A 426 6.68 -33.30 1.39
N ILE A 427 7.27 -34.00 2.34
CA ILE A 427 6.69 -34.22 3.68
C ILE A 427 6.53 -32.91 4.44
N GLU A 428 7.46 -31.98 4.24
CA GLU A 428 7.45 -30.61 4.73
C GLU A 428 6.17 -29.87 4.31
N GLU A 429 5.90 -29.85 3.00
CA GLU A 429 4.77 -29.15 2.42
C GLU A 429 3.44 -29.79 2.78
N LEU A 430 3.39 -31.12 2.78
CA LEU A 430 2.24 -31.90 3.23
C LEU A 430 1.92 -31.61 4.70
N THR A 431 2.93 -31.38 5.55
CA THR A 431 2.74 -31.01 6.96
C THR A 431 2.11 -29.62 7.11
N VAL A 432 2.48 -28.62 6.28
CA VAL A 432 1.78 -27.32 6.29
C VAL A 432 0.36 -27.45 5.79
N PHE A 433 0.17 -28.22 4.73
CA PHE A 433 -1.15 -28.46 4.15
C PHE A 433 -2.09 -29.06 5.22
N GLN A 434 -1.63 -30.09 5.92
CA GLN A 434 -2.34 -30.75 7.01
C GLN A 434 -2.54 -29.83 8.24
N ALA A 435 -1.55 -29.03 8.61
CA ALA A 435 -1.70 -28.05 9.68
C ALA A 435 -2.71 -26.93 9.31
N THR A 436 -2.80 -26.58 8.03
CA THR A 436 -3.77 -25.59 7.51
C THR A 436 -5.18 -26.19 7.47
N GLU A 437 -5.33 -27.43 7.00
CA GLU A 437 -6.57 -28.21 7.11
C GLU A 437 -7.04 -28.26 8.57
N LEU A 438 -6.14 -28.57 9.50
CA LEU A 438 -6.43 -28.69 10.93
C LEU A 438 -6.92 -27.38 11.56
N LEU A 439 -6.36 -26.23 11.17
CA LEU A 439 -6.83 -24.92 11.61
C LEU A 439 -8.23 -24.59 11.07
N ILE A 440 -8.50 -24.89 9.79
CA ILE A 440 -9.81 -24.64 9.17
C ILE A 440 -10.88 -25.53 9.76
N LEU A 441 -10.63 -26.85 9.80
CA LEU A 441 -11.53 -27.83 10.42
C LEU A 441 -11.75 -27.50 11.90
N GLY A 442 -10.68 -27.24 12.64
CA GLY A 442 -10.74 -26.86 14.05
C GLY A 442 -11.64 -25.65 14.32
N ASN A 443 -11.55 -24.60 13.49
CA ASN A 443 -12.44 -23.45 13.60
C ASN A 443 -13.90 -23.77 13.19
N GLN A 444 -14.10 -24.54 12.11
CA GLN A 444 -15.44 -24.87 11.60
C GLN A 444 -16.21 -25.86 12.47
N THR A 445 -15.52 -26.83 13.09
CA THR A 445 -16.12 -27.87 13.94
C THR A 445 -15.98 -27.58 15.44
N LEU A 446 -15.41 -26.44 15.82
CA LEU A 446 -15.01 -26.12 17.19
C LEU A 446 -14.09 -27.20 17.79
N TRP A 447 -13.15 -27.73 17.00
CA TRP A 447 -12.22 -28.81 17.33
C TRP A 447 -12.89 -30.16 17.64
N GLN A 448 -14.05 -30.42 17.04
CA GLN A 448 -14.76 -31.69 17.16
C GLN A 448 -14.57 -32.58 15.92
N GLY A 449 -14.78 -33.89 16.11
CA GLY A 449 -14.69 -34.90 15.05
C GLY A 449 -13.36 -35.66 15.03
N GLU A 450 -13.44 -36.93 14.65
CA GLU A 450 -12.30 -37.87 14.60
C GLU A 450 -11.17 -37.36 13.68
N ARG A 451 -11.53 -36.74 12.56
CA ARG A 451 -10.57 -36.15 11.60
C ARG A 451 -9.62 -35.13 12.25
N VAL A 452 -10.09 -34.31 13.20
CA VAL A 452 -9.24 -33.35 13.92
C VAL A 452 -8.16 -34.08 14.74
N PHE A 453 -8.53 -35.17 15.39
CA PHE A 453 -7.62 -36.00 16.17
C PHE A 453 -6.62 -36.77 15.29
N GLU A 454 -7.08 -37.44 14.23
CA GLU A 454 -6.21 -38.12 13.26
C GLU A 454 -5.17 -37.17 12.66
N LEU A 455 -5.64 -36.01 12.21
CA LEU A 455 -4.81 -35.03 11.51
C LEU A 455 -3.80 -34.37 12.43
N ALA A 456 -4.17 -34.06 13.68
CA ALA A 456 -3.23 -33.53 14.68
C ALA A 456 -2.12 -34.55 15.00
N ASN A 457 -2.46 -35.82 15.20
CA ASN A 457 -1.45 -36.88 15.37
C ASN A 457 -0.56 -37.05 14.13
N THR A 458 -1.14 -36.94 12.93
CA THR A 458 -0.39 -37.02 11.65
C THR A 458 0.60 -35.85 11.52
N VAL A 459 0.18 -34.62 11.83
CA VAL A 459 1.07 -33.45 11.85
C VAL A 459 2.21 -33.63 12.86
N LEU A 460 1.91 -34.09 14.09
CA LEU A 460 2.96 -34.36 15.09
C LEU A 460 3.96 -35.42 14.63
N GLU A 461 3.51 -36.52 14.02
CA GLU A 461 4.42 -37.54 13.51
C GLU A 461 5.30 -36.99 12.39
N ASN A 462 4.71 -36.29 11.42
CA ASN A 462 5.44 -35.72 10.28
C ASN A 462 6.48 -34.68 10.72
N THR A 463 6.20 -33.87 11.76
CA THR A 463 7.16 -32.88 12.27
C THR A 463 8.46 -33.49 12.82
N LYS A 464 8.46 -34.77 13.23
CA LYS A 464 9.68 -35.46 13.69
C LYS A 464 10.70 -35.71 12.56
N GLY A 465 10.25 -35.72 11.31
CA GLY A 465 11.10 -35.94 10.14
C GLY A 465 11.69 -34.68 9.52
N ILE A 466 11.31 -33.49 10.00
CA ILE A 466 11.68 -32.20 9.40
C ILE A 466 12.94 -31.64 10.07
N ALA A 467 13.94 -31.26 9.26
CA ALA A 467 15.28 -30.91 9.73
C ALA A 467 15.44 -29.48 10.30
N TYR A 468 14.36 -28.72 10.47
CA TYR A 468 14.36 -27.32 10.90
C TYR A 468 13.07 -26.96 11.66
N ASN A 469 13.01 -25.74 12.22
CA ASN A 469 11.94 -25.23 13.10
C ASN A 469 10.51 -25.70 12.75
N THR A 470 9.98 -26.59 13.59
CA THR A 470 8.60 -27.12 13.51
C THR A 470 7.69 -26.63 14.63
N GLU A 471 8.16 -25.81 15.57
CA GLU A 471 7.44 -25.52 16.83
C GLU A 471 6.00 -25.02 16.61
N PHE A 472 5.74 -24.21 15.58
CA PHE A 472 4.40 -23.75 15.23
C PHE A 472 3.45 -24.87 14.78
N PHE A 473 3.95 -25.88 14.04
CA PHE A 473 3.13 -27.02 13.62
C PHE A 473 2.83 -27.95 14.81
N VAL A 474 3.83 -28.13 15.68
CA VAL A 474 3.66 -28.82 16.98
C VAL A 474 2.64 -28.08 17.85
N TYR A 475 2.73 -26.75 17.95
CA TYR A 475 1.77 -25.90 18.64
C TYR A 475 0.34 -26.09 18.10
N ILE A 476 0.13 -25.99 16.78
CA ILE A 476 -1.20 -26.19 16.17
C ILE A 476 -1.75 -27.57 16.55
N ALA A 477 -0.95 -28.62 16.38
CA ALA A 477 -1.40 -29.98 16.59
C ALA A 477 -1.67 -30.30 18.08
N MET A 478 -0.80 -29.89 18.99
CA MET A 478 -1.03 -30.01 20.44
C MET A 478 -2.25 -29.20 20.88
N THR A 479 -2.45 -27.99 20.35
CA THR A 479 -3.62 -27.15 20.66
C THR A 479 -4.90 -27.82 20.20
N SER A 480 -4.86 -28.44 19.02
CA SER A 480 -5.97 -29.21 18.45
C SER A 480 -6.32 -30.42 19.32
N LEU A 481 -5.32 -31.17 19.81
CA LEU A 481 -5.53 -32.31 20.72
C LEU A 481 -6.05 -31.85 22.08
N ALA A 482 -5.52 -30.76 22.63
CA ALA A 482 -5.98 -30.15 23.87
C ALA A 482 -7.47 -29.79 23.78
N HIS A 483 -7.87 -29.10 22.70
CA HIS A 483 -9.27 -28.75 22.45
C HIS A 483 -10.16 -29.96 22.14
N TYR A 484 -9.68 -30.94 21.36
CA TYR A 484 -10.41 -32.19 21.10
C TYR A 484 -10.76 -32.91 22.41
N HIS A 485 -9.77 -33.14 23.29
CA HIS A 485 -10.02 -33.77 24.59
C HIS A 485 -10.86 -32.87 25.51
N ARG A 486 -10.73 -31.53 25.43
CA ARG A 486 -11.62 -30.61 26.17
C ARG A 486 -13.08 -30.78 25.75
N ASN A 487 -13.35 -30.93 24.46
CA ASN A 487 -14.71 -31.21 23.96
C ASN A 487 -15.23 -32.56 24.47
N GLN A 488 -14.41 -33.62 24.44
CA GLN A 488 -14.78 -34.92 25.00
C GLN A 488 -15.08 -34.85 26.51
N PHE A 489 -14.34 -34.05 27.28
CA PHE A 489 -14.63 -33.78 28.70
C PHE A 489 -15.98 -33.09 28.91
N LEU A 490 -16.34 -32.13 28.05
CA LEU A 490 -17.62 -31.41 28.15
C LEU A 490 -18.81 -32.30 27.77
N LEU A 491 -18.65 -33.17 26.76
CA LEU A 491 -19.68 -34.06 26.24
C LEU A 491 -19.86 -35.36 27.04
N SER A 492 -18.84 -35.82 27.77
CA SER A 492 -18.89 -37.09 28.48
C SER A 492 -19.69 -37.02 29.79
N GLU A 493 -20.62 -37.97 29.95
CA GLU A 493 -21.37 -38.23 31.19
C GLU A 493 -20.67 -39.24 32.12
N ASP A 494 -19.77 -40.08 31.60
CA ASP A 494 -19.00 -41.04 32.42
C ASP A 494 -17.91 -40.31 33.24
N PRO A 495 -17.92 -40.39 34.59
CA PRO A 495 -16.91 -39.75 35.41
C PRO A 495 -15.46 -40.15 35.09
N VAL A 496 -15.21 -41.40 34.66
CA VAL A 496 -13.85 -41.88 34.37
C VAL A 496 -13.35 -41.29 33.06
N ALA A 497 -14.09 -41.47 31.96
CA ALA A 497 -13.77 -40.87 30.67
C ALA A 497 -13.69 -39.34 30.75
N LYS A 498 -14.54 -38.70 31.56
CA LYS A 498 -14.51 -37.26 31.81
C LYS A 498 -13.20 -36.84 32.48
N ALA A 499 -12.82 -37.48 33.59
CA ALA A 499 -11.55 -37.20 34.28
C ALA A 499 -10.33 -37.42 33.36
N THR A 500 -10.30 -38.53 32.61
CA THR A 500 -9.22 -38.84 31.65
C THR A 500 -9.12 -37.80 30.54
N ASN A 501 -10.25 -37.39 29.94
CA ASN A 501 -10.23 -36.36 28.89
C ASN A 501 -9.83 -34.98 29.42
N HIS A 502 -10.21 -34.62 30.65
CA HIS A 502 -9.71 -33.39 31.27
C HIS A 502 -8.19 -33.43 31.46
N GLN A 503 -7.66 -34.55 31.99
CA GLN A 503 -6.23 -34.75 32.20
C GLN A 503 -5.46 -34.67 30.88
N LEU A 504 -5.94 -35.30 29.80
CA LEU A 504 -5.32 -35.22 28.47
C LEU A 504 -5.38 -33.80 27.88
N ALA A 505 -6.51 -33.11 28.00
CA ALA A 505 -6.66 -31.74 27.52
C ALA A 505 -5.65 -30.79 28.19
N VAL A 506 -5.55 -30.86 29.51
CA VAL A 506 -4.58 -30.09 30.30
C VAL A 506 -3.13 -30.53 30.01
N HIS A 507 -2.88 -31.82 29.82
CA HIS A 507 -1.52 -32.34 29.55
C HIS A 507 -0.93 -31.76 28.26
N TYR A 508 -1.68 -31.77 27.15
CA TYR A 508 -1.23 -31.16 25.90
C TYR A 508 -1.02 -29.65 26.02
N LEU A 509 -1.88 -28.97 26.78
CA LEU A 509 -1.79 -27.54 27.00
C LEU A 509 -0.59 -27.15 27.87
N GLU A 510 -0.30 -27.89 28.94
CA GLU A 510 0.91 -27.71 29.75
C GLU A 510 2.20 -28.03 28.96
N GLN A 511 2.16 -28.99 28.03
CA GLN A 511 3.30 -29.23 27.13
C GLN A 511 3.60 -28.01 26.24
N ILE A 512 2.57 -27.39 25.67
CA ILE A 512 2.72 -26.16 24.87
C ILE A 512 3.32 -25.05 25.73
N VAL A 513 2.73 -24.79 26.90
CA VAL A 513 3.19 -23.71 27.78
C VAL A 513 4.62 -23.95 28.25
N SER A 514 4.99 -25.18 28.60
CA SER A 514 6.37 -25.56 28.96
C SER A 514 7.39 -25.38 27.83
N VAL A 515 6.98 -25.49 26.56
CA VAL A 515 7.84 -25.20 25.39
C VAL A 515 8.00 -23.68 25.18
N MET A 516 6.96 -22.90 25.47
CA MET A 516 6.95 -21.45 25.33
C MET A 516 7.62 -20.73 26.53
N GLU A 517 7.51 -21.28 27.73
CA GLU A 517 8.17 -20.80 28.95
C GLU A 517 9.70 -20.97 28.85
N GLY A 518 10.39 -19.86 28.56
CA GLY A 518 11.85 -19.82 28.43
C GLY A 518 12.35 -19.47 27.03
N GLN A 519 11.48 -19.39 26.02
CA GLN A 519 11.83 -18.85 24.71
C GLN A 519 11.26 -17.44 24.52
N TRP A 520 12.13 -16.42 24.62
CA TRP A 520 11.73 -15.04 24.39
C TRP A 520 11.78 -14.71 22.89
N ASP A 521 10.67 -14.92 22.19
CA ASP A 521 10.42 -14.36 20.85
C ASP A 521 8.95 -13.87 20.72
N PRO A 522 8.40 -13.46 19.56
CA PRO A 522 7.46 -12.32 19.49
C PRO A 522 6.09 -12.68 20.02
N ASP A 523 5.78 -13.95 20.17
CA ASP A 523 4.42 -14.42 20.28
C ASP A 523 4.04 -14.68 21.74
N MET A 524 4.38 -13.71 22.60
CA MET A 524 3.88 -13.58 23.98
C MET A 524 2.34 -13.73 24.03
N GLY A 525 1.64 -13.36 22.96
CA GLY A 525 0.20 -13.58 22.83
C GLY A 525 -0.24 -15.04 22.79
N TYR A 526 0.57 -15.99 22.31
CA TYR A 526 0.31 -17.43 22.54
C TYR A 526 0.44 -17.72 24.04
N LEU A 527 1.63 -17.53 24.61
CA LEU A 527 1.95 -17.95 25.98
C LEU A 527 0.92 -17.42 27.00
N LEU A 528 0.58 -16.14 26.92
CA LEU A 528 -0.39 -15.52 27.81
C LEU A 528 -1.83 -16.01 27.55
N GLY A 529 -2.20 -16.30 26.29
CA GLY A 529 -3.50 -16.89 25.95
C GLY A 529 -3.64 -18.35 26.39
N GLU A 530 -2.58 -19.15 26.28
CA GLU A 530 -2.53 -20.54 26.74
C GLU A 530 -2.52 -20.62 28.27
N LEU A 531 -1.85 -19.68 28.96
CA LEU A 531 -1.89 -19.57 30.43
C LEU A 531 -3.27 -19.13 30.95
N GLU A 532 -3.94 -18.17 30.31
CA GLU A 532 -5.33 -17.79 30.62
C GLU A 532 -6.29 -18.98 30.40
N ARG A 533 -6.05 -19.78 29.36
CA ARG A 533 -6.79 -21.03 29.09
C ARG A 533 -6.55 -22.10 30.15
N LEU A 534 -5.30 -22.31 30.60
CA LEU A 534 -4.99 -23.22 31.70
C LEU A 534 -5.72 -22.83 32.98
N GLU A 535 -5.64 -21.55 33.36
CA GLU A 535 -6.35 -21.02 34.52
C GLU A 535 -7.84 -21.35 34.43
N HIS A 536 -8.50 -21.00 33.32
CA HIS A 536 -9.92 -21.26 33.11
C HIS A 536 -10.26 -22.76 33.18
N TRP A 537 -9.49 -23.62 32.51
CA TRP A 537 -9.75 -25.06 32.49
C TRP A 537 -9.55 -25.73 33.85
N TYR A 538 -8.63 -25.23 34.68
CA TYR A 538 -8.47 -25.66 36.07
C TYR A 538 -9.62 -25.18 36.95
N ARG A 539 -10.08 -23.92 36.82
CA ARG A 539 -11.24 -23.40 37.57
C ARG A 539 -12.51 -24.20 37.25
N ASP A 540 -12.75 -24.51 35.98
CA ASP A 540 -13.89 -25.33 35.52
C ASP A 540 -13.86 -26.77 36.06
N ALA A 541 -12.68 -27.29 36.40
CA ALA A 541 -12.50 -28.61 37.02
C ALA A 541 -12.52 -28.56 38.57
N GLY A 542 -12.63 -27.36 39.16
CA GLY A 542 -12.55 -27.15 40.61
C GLY A 542 -11.13 -27.16 41.18
N ASP A 543 -10.09 -27.23 40.35
CA ASP A 543 -8.69 -27.24 40.77
C ASP A 543 -8.16 -25.81 40.97
N ILE A 544 -8.64 -25.16 42.03
CA ILE A 544 -8.35 -23.75 42.31
C ILE A 544 -6.85 -23.51 42.56
N GLU A 545 -6.15 -24.47 43.16
CA GLU A 545 -4.70 -24.37 43.41
C GLU A 545 -3.91 -24.29 42.10
N LYS A 546 -4.19 -25.17 41.12
CA LYS A 546 -3.55 -25.08 39.81
C LYS A 546 -4.00 -23.88 38.99
N ALA A 547 -5.26 -23.44 39.13
CA ALA A 547 -5.73 -22.22 38.49
C ALA A 547 -4.94 -20.99 38.97
N ASP A 548 -4.77 -20.83 40.28
CA ASP A 548 -4.03 -19.70 40.86
C ASP A 548 -2.52 -19.80 40.56
N ALA A 549 -1.98 -21.02 40.42
CA ALA A 549 -0.62 -21.23 39.92
C ALA A 549 -0.45 -20.82 38.44
N ALA A 550 -1.41 -21.16 37.57
CA ALA A 550 -1.43 -20.72 36.17
C ALA A 550 -1.57 -19.19 36.06
N HIS A 551 -2.42 -18.57 36.88
CA HIS A 551 -2.53 -17.12 37.00
C HIS A 551 -1.22 -16.46 37.45
N THR A 552 -0.50 -17.10 38.38
CA THR A 552 0.81 -16.63 38.84
C THR A 552 1.85 -16.71 37.72
N ARG A 553 1.88 -17.80 36.94
CA ARG A 553 2.72 -17.94 35.74
C ARG A 553 2.41 -16.86 34.70
N TRP A 554 1.13 -16.61 34.43
CA TRP A 554 0.66 -15.54 33.53
C TRP A 554 1.18 -14.17 33.95
N LYS A 555 1.02 -13.84 35.24
CA LYS A 555 1.51 -12.57 35.80
C LYS A 555 3.04 -12.46 35.72
N ASN A 556 3.76 -13.54 36.04
CA ASN A 556 5.22 -13.57 35.96
C ASN A 556 5.71 -13.38 34.52
N ALA A 557 5.07 -14.02 33.53
CA ALA A 557 5.38 -13.87 32.11
C ALA A 557 5.15 -12.42 31.62
N LEU A 558 4.08 -11.77 32.10
CA LEU A 558 3.79 -10.37 31.82
C LEU A 558 4.78 -9.40 32.50
N GLU A 559 5.20 -9.70 33.73
CA GLU A 559 6.19 -8.91 34.46
C GLU A 559 7.62 -9.09 33.90
N ALA A 560 7.93 -10.25 33.32
CA ALA A 560 9.21 -10.55 32.67
C ALA A 560 9.48 -9.74 31.39
N ILE A 561 8.45 -9.15 30.77
CA ILE A 561 8.62 -8.23 29.62
C ILE A 561 9.43 -7.01 30.08
N PRO A 562 10.63 -6.72 29.50
CA PRO A 562 11.41 -5.56 29.91
C PRO A 562 10.72 -4.24 29.59
N LYS A 563 10.95 -3.24 30.45
CA LYS A 563 10.47 -1.86 30.24
C LYS A 563 11.19 -1.16 29.09
N ASP A 564 12.43 -1.56 28.85
CA ASP A 564 13.34 -1.16 27.80
C ASP A 564 13.42 -2.22 26.69
N PHE A 565 12.27 -2.78 26.30
CA PHE A 565 12.19 -3.84 25.29
C PHE A 565 13.01 -3.53 24.02
N VAL A 566 14.02 -4.35 23.75
CA VAL A 566 14.76 -4.39 22.50
C VAL A 566 14.72 -5.81 21.96
N ARG A 567 14.23 -5.96 20.73
CA ARG A 567 14.23 -7.25 20.02
C ARG A 567 15.67 -7.71 19.76
N GLY A 568 15.99 -8.91 20.22
CA GLY A 568 17.31 -9.52 20.00
C GLY A 568 17.61 -9.75 18.51
N HIS A 569 18.90 -9.88 18.18
CA HIS A 569 19.35 -10.15 16.80
C HIS A 569 18.95 -11.54 16.26
N LYS A 570 18.38 -12.39 17.11
CA LYS A 570 17.77 -13.66 16.76
C LYS A 570 16.31 -13.63 17.21
N GLY A 571 15.42 -13.22 16.29
CA GLY A 571 14.13 -13.90 16.24
C GLY A 571 14.40 -15.33 15.78
N ILE A 572 13.82 -16.30 16.46
CA ILE A 572 14.21 -17.72 16.49
C ILE A 572 15.55 -17.94 17.23
N LEU A 573 15.48 -18.35 18.49
CA LEU A 573 16.56 -19.09 19.17
C LEU A 573 16.81 -20.37 18.34
N HIS A 574 18.04 -20.74 17.95
CA HIS A 574 19.29 -20.73 18.70
C HIS A 574 20.39 -19.79 18.17
#